data_AF-A0A816XD52-F1
#
_entry.id   AF-A0A816XD52-F1
#
_cell.length_a   1.000
_cell.length_b   1.000
_cell.length_c   1.000
_cell.angle_alpha   90.00
_cell.angle_beta   90.00
_cell.angle_gamma   90.00
#
_symmetry.space_group_name_H-M   'P 1'
#
loop_
_entity.id
_entity.type
_entity.pdbx_description
1 polymer ?
#
loop_
_entity_poly.entity_id
_entity_poly.type
_entity_poly.pdbx_seq_one_letter_code
_entity_poly.pdbx_strand_id
1 'polypeptide(L)'
;MLKVDWLSQLYHWMPNNRPAFLHHFRIFLTLKEAISRFFKHPNNNRHRRRRFIPFIIAFLVVILFACIAAILLGILYKSQQQITTTSTSTGTSTTSSTTTATTTVTTTTTTTTTTDTTTTTTTTACYFGQDYVDLVEGGRRQISRLKTGDQVWTISHDGKRLIQDEIMCIPHAGPTTPTYFYTFKTLEEHTISLTDSHFILAMAKDEDKIKIIRASEVTLEHRLIMNHRTIGIEQIVYSERIGFYSPITLSGYLTVNNLSTSVYVEFLHAPHGFLHQITGPFRIYYRIARWLFGNNYAPFGITVKDEIHPISSFIVANYEPIRLVFTSFPLIKPIMFIVSFIYAIKHILLYKKKTVII
;
A
#
# COMPACT_ATOMS: atom_id res chain seq x y z
N MET A 1 17.17 27.33 13.21
CA MET A 1 16.42 26.37 14.04
C MET A 1 14.97 26.85 14.13
N LEU A 2 14.14 26.52 13.13
CA LEU A 2 12.76 26.99 13.03
C LEU A 2 11.81 25.91 13.57
N LYS A 3 11.19 26.18 14.73
CA LYS A 3 10.02 25.42 15.20
C LYS A 3 8.84 25.79 14.32
N VAL A 4 8.42 24.87 13.46
CA VAL A 4 7.13 25.01 12.76
C VAL A 4 6.04 24.84 13.80
N ASP A 5 5.35 25.95 14.11
CA ASP A 5 4.24 25.98 15.04
C ASP A 5 2.98 25.41 14.38
N TRP A 6 2.91 24.08 14.30
CA TRP A 6 1.75 23.35 13.76
C TRP A 6 0.44 23.67 14.49
N LEU A 7 0.51 24.18 15.73
CA LEU A 7 -0.66 24.56 16.50
C LEU A 7 -1.28 25.85 15.96
N SER A 8 -0.50 26.81 15.44
CA SER A 8 -1.03 28.04 14.85
C SER A 8 -1.73 27.79 13.51
N GLN A 9 -1.25 26.82 12.72
CA GLN A 9 -1.89 26.42 11.45
C GLN A 9 -3.21 25.68 11.67
N LEU A 10 -3.28 24.82 12.69
CA LEU A 10 -4.53 24.15 13.07
C LEU A 10 -5.55 25.12 13.70
N TYR A 11 -5.05 26.16 14.39
CA TYR A 11 -5.85 27.20 15.06
C TYR A 11 -6.59 28.11 14.07
N HIS A 12 -6.03 28.38 12.89
CA HIS A 12 -6.67 29.21 11.87
C HIS A 12 -7.75 28.49 11.05
N TRP A 13 -7.79 27.15 11.05
CA TRP A 13 -8.67 26.37 10.16
C TRP A 13 -10.09 26.13 10.70
N MET A 14 -10.41 26.48 11.95
CA MET A 14 -11.73 26.23 12.55
C MET A 14 -12.29 27.45 13.33
N PRO A 15 -12.85 28.46 12.63
CA PRO A 15 -13.31 29.69 13.29
C PRO A 15 -14.48 29.49 14.25
N ASN A 16 -15.38 28.52 13.97
CA ASN A 16 -16.71 28.45 14.59
C ASN A 16 -16.84 27.45 15.77
N ASN A 17 -15.80 26.68 16.13
CA ASN A 17 -15.90 25.65 17.18
C ASN A 17 -14.77 25.70 18.24
N ARG A 18 -14.24 26.90 18.49
CA ARG A 18 -13.08 27.15 19.37
C ARG A 18 -13.22 26.60 20.81
N PRO A 19 -14.34 26.77 21.53
CA PRO A 19 -14.42 26.31 22.92
C PRO A 19 -14.54 24.79 23.06
N ALA A 20 -15.20 24.09 22.11
CA ALA A 20 -15.35 22.64 22.14
C ALA A 20 -14.03 21.91 21.85
N PHE A 21 -13.24 22.41 20.89
CA PHE A 21 -11.96 21.82 20.53
C PHE A 21 -10.95 21.89 21.70
N LEU A 22 -10.83 23.05 22.36
CA LEU A 22 -9.92 23.22 23.50
C LEU A 22 -10.32 22.37 24.72
N HIS A 23 -11.63 22.16 24.93
CA HIS A 23 -12.14 21.28 25.98
C HIS A 23 -11.81 19.80 25.69
N HIS A 24 -12.06 19.31 24.48
CA HIS A 24 -11.74 17.92 24.10
C HIS A 24 -10.23 17.66 24.06
N PHE A 25 -9.42 18.63 23.66
CA PHE A 25 -7.97 18.50 23.65
C PHE A 25 -7.37 18.42 25.07
N ARG A 26 -7.88 19.20 26.02
CA ARG A 26 -7.47 19.10 27.45
C ARG A 26 -7.86 17.76 28.08
N ILE A 27 -9.03 17.21 27.72
CA ILE A 27 -9.47 15.88 28.17
C ILE A 27 -8.59 14.77 27.58
N PHE A 28 -8.18 14.90 26.31
CA PHE A 28 -7.30 13.93 25.65
C PHE A 28 -5.91 13.86 26.30
N LEU A 29 -5.32 15.01 26.65
CA LEU A 29 -4.01 15.07 27.30
C LEU A 29 -4.03 14.48 28.73
N THR A 30 -5.06 14.79 29.52
CA THR A 30 -5.23 14.22 30.88
C THR A 30 -5.48 12.71 30.84
N LEU A 31 -6.21 12.21 29.83
CA LEU A 31 -6.47 10.78 29.67
C LEU A 31 -5.23 9.99 29.24
N LYS A 32 -4.39 10.55 28.37
CA LYS A 32 -3.12 9.94 27.94
C LYS A 32 -2.15 9.75 29.12
N GLU A 33 -2.04 10.74 30.00
CA GLU A 33 -1.20 10.65 31.21
C GLU A 33 -1.75 9.65 32.23
N ALA A 34 -3.07 9.55 32.38
CA ALA A 34 -3.69 8.57 33.27
C ALA A 34 -3.46 7.13 32.81
N ILE A 35 -3.59 6.87 31.50
CA ILE A 35 -3.36 5.54 30.91
C ILE A 35 -1.88 5.15 30.99
N SER A 36 -0.97 6.10 30.73
CA SER A 36 0.47 5.86 30.87
C SER A 36 0.88 5.48 32.30
N ARG A 37 0.28 6.13 33.32
CA ARG A 37 0.51 5.79 34.74
C ARG A 37 -0.02 4.41 35.09
N PHE A 38 -1.14 3.99 34.49
CA PHE A 38 -1.76 2.69 34.75
C PHE A 38 -0.93 1.50 34.22
N PHE A 39 -0.25 1.66 33.08
CA PHE A 39 0.59 0.60 32.51
C PHE A 39 2.02 0.56 33.07
N LYS A 40 2.44 1.57 33.84
CA LYS A 40 3.81 1.68 34.37
C LYS A 40 4.11 0.83 35.60
N HIS A 41 3.12 0.15 36.20
CA HIS A 41 3.35 -0.80 37.30
C HIS A 41 3.12 -2.26 36.83
N PRO A 42 4.19 -3.00 36.44
CA PRO A 42 4.06 -4.33 35.84
C PRO A 42 3.98 -5.46 36.86
N ASN A 43 4.19 -5.17 38.14
CA ASN A 43 4.52 -6.20 39.11
C ASN A 43 3.32 -6.53 39.99
N ASN A 44 2.80 -7.76 39.81
CA ASN A 44 2.11 -8.59 40.82
C ASN A 44 0.73 -9.17 40.45
N ASN A 45 0.34 -9.32 39.16
CA ASN A 45 -0.92 -10.05 38.85
C ASN A 45 -0.92 -10.83 37.52
N ARG A 46 0.10 -11.68 37.30
CA ARG A 46 0.17 -12.60 36.14
C ARG A 46 -1.03 -13.55 36.06
N HIS A 47 -1.57 -14.00 37.20
CA HIS A 47 -2.74 -14.90 37.22
C HIS A 47 -4.03 -14.24 36.74
N ARG A 48 -4.22 -12.94 37.01
CA ARG A 48 -5.42 -12.21 36.58
C ARG A 48 -5.39 -11.97 35.07
N ARG A 49 -4.23 -11.68 34.47
CA ARG A 49 -4.08 -11.54 33.01
C ARG A 49 -4.40 -12.83 32.25
N ARG A 50 -3.98 -14.01 32.75
CA ARG A 50 -4.29 -15.30 32.11
C ARG A 50 -5.80 -15.60 32.05
N ARG A 51 -6.59 -15.12 33.02
CA ARG A 51 -8.05 -15.30 33.01
C ARG A 51 -8.78 -14.34 32.07
N PHE A 52 -8.19 -13.20 31.72
CA PHE A 52 -8.83 -12.18 30.86
C PHE A 52 -8.54 -12.36 29.37
N ILE A 53 -7.40 -12.95 29.00
CA ILE A 53 -7.04 -13.24 27.60
C ILE A 53 -8.15 -13.99 26.83
N PRO A 54 -8.77 -15.08 27.36
CA PRO A 54 -9.84 -15.76 26.62
C PRO A 54 -11.08 -14.89 26.37
N PHE A 55 -11.41 -13.95 27.27
CA PHE A 55 -12.51 -13.01 27.05
C PHE A 55 -12.19 -11.97 25.97
N ILE A 56 -10.94 -11.51 25.92
CA ILE A 56 -10.48 -10.59 24.86
C ILE A 56 -10.53 -11.32 23.51
N ILE A 57 -10.08 -12.57 23.44
CA ILE A 57 -10.15 -13.38 22.22
C ILE A 57 -11.61 -13.59 21.80
N ALA A 58 -12.49 -14.00 22.71
CA ALA A 58 -13.92 -14.16 22.42
C ALA A 58 -14.57 -12.88 21.93
N PHE A 59 -14.23 -11.73 22.54
CA PHE A 59 -14.74 -10.42 22.11
C PHE A 59 -14.26 -10.03 20.71
N LEU A 60 -12.98 -10.27 20.41
CA LEU A 60 -12.43 -10.03 19.07
C LEU A 60 -13.07 -10.93 18.01
N VAL A 61 -13.39 -12.18 18.35
CA VAL A 61 -14.12 -13.10 17.46
C VAL A 61 -15.54 -12.59 17.20
N VAL A 62 -16.25 -12.09 18.22
CA VAL A 62 -17.59 -11.50 18.04
C VAL A 62 -17.56 -10.27 17.14
N ILE A 63 -16.58 -9.37 17.32
CA ILE A 63 -16.41 -8.21 16.44
C ILE A 63 -16.14 -8.65 15.01
N LEU A 64 -15.28 -9.66 14.82
CA LEU A 64 -14.97 -10.21 13.51
C LEU A 64 -16.24 -10.74 12.81
N PHE A 65 -17.07 -11.53 13.51
CA PHE A 65 -18.34 -12.01 12.96
C PHE A 65 -19.32 -10.89 12.64
N ALA A 66 -19.41 -9.85 13.47
CA ALA A 66 -20.26 -8.69 13.20
C ALA A 66 -19.80 -7.92 11.96
N CYS A 67 -18.49 -7.76 11.77
CA CYS A 67 -17.93 -7.15 10.56
C CYS A 67 -18.21 -7.99 9.31
N ILE A 68 -18.03 -9.32 9.38
CA ILE A 68 -18.36 -10.24 8.28
C ILE A 68 -19.84 -10.14 7.90
N ALA A 69 -20.74 -10.16 8.90
CA ALA A 69 -22.17 -10.03 8.67
C ALA A 69 -22.54 -8.70 7.99
N ALA A 70 -21.93 -7.58 8.41
CA ALA A 70 -22.15 -6.28 7.78
C ALA A 70 -21.67 -6.24 6.32
N ILE A 71 -20.55 -6.88 6.01
CA ILE A 71 -20.03 -7.00 4.63
C ILE A 71 -20.98 -7.83 3.78
N LEU A 72 -21.41 -9.00 4.27
CA LEU A 72 -22.36 -9.86 3.56
C LEU A 72 -23.69 -9.15 3.29
N LEU A 73 -24.19 -8.39 4.27
CA LEU A 73 -25.41 -7.58 4.12
C LEU A 73 -25.24 -6.50 3.04
N GLY A 74 -24.07 -5.85 2.97
CA GLY A 74 -23.73 -4.88 1.93
C GLY A 74 -23.67 -5.50 0.51
N ILE A 75 -23.13 -6.71 0.39
CA ILE A 75 -23.11 -7.46 -0.88
C ILE A 75 -24.52 -7.81 -1.34
N LEU A 76 -25.36 -8.34 -0.44
CA LEU A 76 -26.76 -8.67 -0.73
C LEU A 76 -27.56 -7.43 -1.15
N TYR A 77 -27.34 -6.30 -0.49
CA TYR A 77 -27.99 -5.04 -0.83
C TYR A 77 -27.62 -4.55 -2.24
N LYS A 78 -26.35 -4.66 -2.64
CA LYS A 78 -25.92 -4.33 -4.01
C LYS A 78 -26.50 -5.29 -5.06
N SER A 79 -26.59 -6.58 -4.74
CA SER A 79 -27.19 -7.56 -5.65
C SER A 79 -28.67 -7.26 -5.96
N GLN A 80 -29.41 -6.66 -5.03
CA GLN A 80 -30.81 -6.27 -5.27
C GLN A 80 -30.93 -5.05 -6.20
N GLN A 81 -29.99 -4.11 -6.14
CA GLN A 81 -30.01 -2.91 -7.01
C GLN A 81 -29.76 -3.23 -8.49
N GLN A 82 -29.02 -4.30 -8.80
CA GLN A 82 -28.65 -4.65 -10.17
C GLN A 82 -29.81 -5.30 -10.96
N ILE A 83 -30.83 -5.83 -10.29
CA ILE A 83 -31.98 -6.51 -10.94
C ILE A 83 -32.99 -5.50 -11.51
N THR A 84 -33.00 -4.25 -11.04
CA THR A 84 -34.02 -3.26 -11.44
C THR A 84 -33.67 -2.47 -12.72
N THR A 85 -32.47 -2.64 -13.31
CA THR A 85 -32.01 -1.79 -14.42
C THR A 85 -32.01 -2.49 -15.80
N THR A 86 -32.39 -3.77 -15.89
CA THR A 86 -32.41 -4.50 -17.17
C THR A 86 -33.82 -4.61 -17.72
N SER A 87 -34.38 -3.49 -18.17
CA SER A 87 -35.58 -3.46 -19.01
C SER A 87 -35.53 -2.18 -19.83
N THR A 88 -35.50 -2.32 -21.16
CA THR A 88 -35.59 -1.29 -22.21
C THR A 88 -34.28 -0.99 -22.97
N SER A 89 -34.03 -1.76 -24.04
CA SER A 89 -33.67 -1.18 -25.34
C SER A 89 -33.84 -2.23 -26.45
N THR A 90 -34.94 -2.12 -27.18
CA THR A 90 -35.26 -2.92 -28.37
C THR A 90 -34.68 -2.26 -29.62
N GLY A 91 -33.79 -2.98 -30.30
CA GLY A 91 -33.61 -3.09 -31.74
C GLY A 91 -33.55 -1.84 -32.65
N THR A 92 -32.43 -1.68 -33.36
CA THR A 92 -32.44 -1.25 -34.76
C THR A 92 -31.24 -1.90 -35.49
N SER A 93 -31.55 -2.77 -36.45
CA SER A 93 -30.61 -3.43 -37.35
C SER A 93 -30.14 -2.46 -38.42
N THR A 94 -28.85 -2.51 -38.81
CA THR A 94 -28.36 -1.85 -40.02
C THR A 94 -27.53 -2.82 -40.85
N THR A 95 -28.00 -2.98 -42.08
CA THR A 95 -27.55 -3.84 -43.17
C THR A 95 -26.16 -3.46 -43.69
N SER A 96 -25.27 -4.45 -43.86
CA SER A 96 -23.99 -4.27 -44.58
C SER A 96 -24.15 -4.71 -46.04
N SER A 97 -23.90 -3.78 -46.97
CA SER A 97 -23.79 -4.06 -48.41
C SER A 97 -22.32 -4.21 -48.80
N THR A 98 -22.00 -5.37 -49.39
CA THR A 98 -20.73 -5.68 -50.04
C THR A 98 -20.66 -4.97 -51.40
N THR A 99 -19.56 -4.30 -51.70
CA THR A 99 -19.27 -3.83 -53.06
C THR A 99 -17.81 -4.11 -53.40
N THR A 100 -17.63 -5.00 -54.37
CA THR A 100 -16.35 -5.34 -55.00
C THR A 100 -16.08 -4.32 -56.09
N ALA A 101 -14.96 -3.60 -56.01
CA ALA A 101 -14.42 -2.82 -57.12
C ALA A 101 -12.92 -3.07 -57.25
N THR A 102 -12.57 -3.77 -58.34
CA THR A 102 -11.26 -3.80 -58.99
C THR A 102 -10.91 -2.39 -59.47
N THR A 103 -9.63 -1.95 -59.41
CA THR A 103 -8.90 -1.22 -60.49
C THR A 103 -7.61 -0.54 -60.01
N THR A 104 -6.54 -0.84 -60.75
CA THR A 104 -5.32 -0.08 -61.11
C THR A 104 -4.32 0.39 -60.06
N VAL A 105 -3.11 -0.17 -60.21
CA VAL A 105 -1.84 0.23 -59.63
C VAL A 105 -1.44 1.63 -60.09
N THR A 106 -1.19 2.54 -59.15
CA THR A 106 -0.41 3.77 -59.36
C THR A 106 0.56 3.90 -58.20
N THR A 107 1.85 3.69 -58.47
CA THR A 107 2.93 3.81 -57.50
C THR A 107 3.15 5.28 -57.17
N THR A 108 2.60 5.71 -56.02
CA THR A 108 2.91 7.00 -55.41
C THR A 108 3.62 6.73 -54.09
N THR A 109 4.87 7.16 -53.98
CA THR A 109 5.69 7.02 -52.77
C THR A 109 5.21 8.03 -51.73
N THR A 110 4.24 7.62 -50.91
CA THR A 110 3.77 8.36 -49.73
C THR A 110 4.53 7.86 -48.52
N THR A 111 5.25 8.75 -47.84
CA THR A 111 5.88 8.47 -46.54
C THR A 111 4.80 8.29 -45.48
N THR A 112 4.32 7.06 -45.33
CA THR A 112 3.39 6.67 -44.26
C THR A 112 4.15 6.71 -42.94
N THR A 113 3.94 7.77 -42.15
CA THR A 113 4.26 7.75 -40.73
C THR A 113 3.22 6.85 -40.07
N THR A 114 3.53 5.57 -39.96
CA THR A 114 2.75 4.62 -39.17
C THR A 114 2.81 5.10 -37.73
N THR A 115 1.78 5.82 -37.31
CA THR A 115 1.52 6.03 -35.89
C THR A 115 1.02 4.69 -35.39
N ASP A 116 1.94 3.79 -35.05
CA ASP A 116 1.62 2.61 -34.27
C ASP A 116 0.97 3.12 -33.00
N THR A 117 -0.36 2.94 -32.94
CA THR A 117 -1.12 3.11 -31.72
C THR A 117 -0.68 1.95 -30.82
N THR A 118 0.47 2.14 -30.17
CA THR A 118 0.94 1.32 -29.08
C THR A 118 -0.10 1.50 -27.99
N THR A 119 -1.06 0.57 -27.94
CA THR A 119 -1.95 0.40 -26.81
C THR A 119 -1.08 0.48 -25.57
N THR A 120 -1.18 1.60 -24.87
CA THR A 120 -0.35 1.90 -23.72
C THR A 120 -0.83 0.97 -22.62
N THR A 121 -0.30 -0.25 -22.61
CA THR A 121 -0.45 -1.18 -21.50
C THR A 121 0.03 -0.40 -20.30
N THR A 122 -0.89 -0.04 -19.42
CA THR A 122 -0.59 0.65 -18.17
C THR A 122 0.43 -0.21 -17.45
N THR A 123 1.69 0.19 -17.50
CA THR A 123 2.79 -0.64 -17.01
C THR A 123 2.67 -0.71 -15.50
N THR A 124 2.20 -1.86 -15.04
CA THR A 124 2.06 -2.25 -13.63
C THR A 124 3.44 -2.25 -12.99
N ALA A 125 3.63 -1.53 -11.87
CA ALA A 125 5.00 -1.26 -11.49
C ALA A 125 5.79 -2.43 -10.92
N CYS A 126 6.98 -2.56 -11.48
CA CYS A 126 7.87 -3.68 -11.29
C CYS A 126 9.33 -3.26 -11.36
N TYR A 127 10.17 -4.14 -10.84
CA TYR A 127 11.61 -4.13 -10.98
C TYR A 127 12.04 -5.03 -12.12
N PHE A 128 13.20 -4.73 -12.70
CA PHE A 128 13.84 -5.62 -13.65
C PHE A 128 14.38 -6.88 -12.94
N GLY A 129 14.10 -8.06 -13.50
CA GLY A 129 14.42 -9.33 -12.83
C GLY A 129 15.90 -9.62 -12.59
N GLN A 130 16.81 -8.95 -13.30
CA GLN A 130 18.26 -9.12 -13.14
C GLN A 130 18.90 -8.14 -12.16
N ASP A 131 18.14 -7.16 -11.66
CA ASP A 131 18.63 -6.31 -10.57
C ASP A 131 18.76 -7.11 -9.27
N TYR A 132 19.57 -6.62 -8.32
CA TYR A 132 19.93 -7.36 -7.12
C TYR A 132 19.49 -6.65 -5.84
N VAL A 133 19.14 -7.45 -4.83
CA VAL A 133 18.87 -7.03 -3.46
C VAL A 133 19.91 -7.65 -2.53
N ASP A 134 20.34 -6.88 -1.52
CA ASP A 134 21.28 -7.37 -0.52
C ASP A 134 20.54 -8.11 0.60
N LEU A 135 21.01 -9.31 0.92
CA LEU A 135 20.41 -10.16 1.94
C LEU A 135 21.01 -9.86 3.32
N VAL A 136 20.21 -10.03 4.37
CA VAL A 136 20.65 -9.83 5.76
C VAL A 136 21.70 -10.86 6.19
N GLU A 137 21.58 -12.10 5.70
CA GLU A 137 22.55 -13.17 5.92
C GLU A 137 23.89 -12.97 5.18
N GLY A 138 23.97 -11.92 4.35
CA GLY A 138 25.10 -11.64 3.48
C GLY A 138 24.86 -12.04 2.03
N GLY A 139 25.64 -11.45 1.13
CA GLY A 139 25.51 -11.66 -0.31
C GLY A 139 24.35 -10.89 -0.94
N ARG A 140 24.15 -11.17 -2.24
CA ARG A 140 23.15 -10.48 -3.08
C ARG A 140 22.30 -11.51 -3.81
N ARG A 141 21.02 -11.20 -4.03
CA ARG A 141 20.09 -12.07 -4.77
C ARG A 141 19.42 -11.29 -5.90
N GLN A 142 19.36 -11.88 -7.08
CA GLN A 142 18.59 -11.34 -8.19
C GLN A 142 17.11 -11.27 -7.81
N ILE A 143 16.43 -10.20 -8.22
CA ILE A 143 15.00 -10.02 -7.95
C ILE A 143 14.17 -11.19 -8.46
N SER A 144 14.51 -11.71 -9.66
CA SER A 144 13.89 -12.91 -10.24
C SER A 144 14.02 -14.18 -9.39
N ARG A 145 14.95 -14.20 -8.44
CA ARG A 145 15.22 -15.33 -7.53
C ARG A 145 14.75 -15.08 -6.11
N LEU A 146 14.19 -13.91 -5.81
CA LEU A 146 13.63 -13.62 -4.49
C LEU A 146 12.48 -14.57 -4.16
N LYS A 147 12.33 -14.87 -2.88
CA LYS A 147 11.28 -15.74 -2.34
C LYS A 147 10.66 -15.08 -1.11
N THR A 148 9.39 -15.41 -0.86
CA THR A 148 8.72 -15.08 0.40
C THR A 148 9.55 -15.61 1.57
N GLY A 149 9.80 -14.78 2.57
CA GLY A 149 10.62 -15.11 3.74
C GLY A 149 12.07 -14.62 3.67
N ASP A 150 12.56 -14.27 2.48
CA ASP A 150 13.92 -13.73 2.30
C ASP A 150 14.10 -12.48 3.16
N GLN A 151 15.14 -12.48 3.99
CA GLN A 151 15.52 -11.34 4.82
C GLN A 151 16.41 -10.40 4.01
N VAL A 152 15.98 -9.16 3.85
CA VAL A 152 16.60 -8.18 2.97
C VAL A 152 16.93 -6.91 3.75
N TRP A 153 17.96 -6.20 3.31
CA TRP A 153 18.21 -4.85 3.79
C TRP A 153 17.29 -3.86 3.07
N THR A 154 16.71 -2.95 3.84
CA THR A 154 15.91 -1.84 3.33
C THR A 154 16.18 -0.58 4.12
N ILE A 155 15.55 0.53 3.73
CA ILE A 155 15.68 1.80 4.41
C ILE A 155 14.48 2.09 5.31
N SER A 156 14.72 2.74 6.44
CA SER A 156 13.65 3.25 7.29
C SER A 156 12.81 4.30 6.56
N HIS A 157 11.57 4.50 7.00
CA HIS A 157 10.64 5.45 6.40
C HIS A 157 11.17 6.89 6.30
N ASP A 158 12.05 7.29 7.22
CA ASP A 158 12.72 8.60 7.21
C ASP A 158 13.95 8.67 6.28
N GLY A 159 14.32 7.55 5.65
CA GLY A 159 15.48 7.42 4.78
C GLY A 159 16.83 7.45 5.49
N LYS A 160 16.87 7.35 6.83
CA LYS A 160 18.09 7.61 7.61
C LYS A 160 18.84 6.37 8.09
N ARG A 161 18.19 5.20 8.11
CA ARG A 161 18.78 3.98 8.68
C ARG A 161 18.51 2.80 7.79
N LEU A 162 19.51 1.93 7.66
CA LEU A 162 19.30 0.59 7.14
C LEU A 162 18.58 -0.24 8.21
N ILE A 163 17.53 -0.96 7.80
CA ILE A 163 16.76 -1.85 8.66
C ILE A 163 16.63 -3.21 7.99
N GLN A 164 16.57 -4.25 8.81
CA GLN A 164 16.20 -5.59 8.36
C GLN A 164 14.70 -5.62 8.06
N ASP A 165 14.37 -6.21 6.93
CA ASP A 165 12.99 -6.44 6.49
C ASP A 165 12.89 -7.78 5.77
N GLU A 166 11.68 -8.12 5.33
CA GLU A 166 11.37 -9.42 4.78
C GLU A 166 10.45 -9.33 3.56
N ILE A 167 10.74 -10.14 2.55
CA ILE A 167 9.86 -10.34 1.40
C ILE A 167 8.58 -11.05 1.85
N MET A 168 7.46 -10.35 1.80
CA MET A 168 6.15 -10.85 2.20
C MET A 168 5.48 -11.65 1.08
N CYS A 169 5.54 -11.16 -0.16
CA CYS A 169 5.00 -11.82 -1.34
C CYS A 169 5.55 -11.21 -2.64
N ILE A 170 5.33 -11.92 -3.76
CA ILE A 170 5.61 -11.43 -5.12
C ILE A 170 4.29 -11.49 -5.87
N PRO A 171 3.54 -10.38 -5.95
CA PRO A 171 2.16 -10.37 -6.36
C PRO A 171 2.00 -10.12 -7.88
N HIS A 172 3.09 -9.84 -8.59
CA HIS A 172 3.15 -9.61 -10.03
C HIS A 172 4.54 -10.01 -10.55
N ALA A 173 4.59 -10.88 -11.55
CA ALA A 173 5.83 -11.37 -12.15
C ALA A 173 5.62 -11.93 -13.56
N GLY A 174 6.34 -11.42 -14.54
CA GLY A 174 6.34 -11.87 -15.93
C GLY A 174 7.77 -12.16 -16.36
N PRO A 175 8.30 -13.39 -16.16
CA PRO A 175 9.72 -13.72 -16.36
C PRO A 175 10.19 -13.61 -17.81
N THR A 176 9.28 -13.75 -18.76
CA THR A 176 9.56 -13.77 -20.21
C THR A 176 8.90 -12.60 -20.94
N THR A 177 8.29 -11.68 -20.20
CA THR A 177 7.45 -10.62 -20.75
C THR A 177 8.31 -9.41 -21.09
N PRO A 178 8.30 -8.92 -22.35
CA PRO A 178 8.93 -7.66 -22.70
C PRO A 178 8.25 -6.51 -21.93
N THR A 179 9.05 -5.61 -21.37
CA THR A 179 8.56 -4.50 -20.55
C THR A 179 9.52 -3.33 -20.65
N TYR A 180 8.98 -2.13 -20.71
CA TYR A 180 9.77 -0.90 -20.74
C TYR A 180 10.18 -0.45 -19.34
N PHE A 181 11.45 -0.11 -19.20
CA PHE A 181 12.05 0.37 -17.95
C PHE A 181 12.78 1.69 -18.15
N TYR A 182 12.65 2.58 -17.18
CA TYR A 182 13.61 3.64 -16.91
C TYR A 182 14.78 3.05 -16.13
N THR A 183 15.97 3.13 -16.70
CA THR A 183 17.22 2.74 -16.06
C THR A 183 17.96 3.99 -15.62
N PHE A 184 18.13 4.17 -14.32
CA PHE A 184 18.85 5.29 -13.73
C PHE A 184 20.28 4.83 -13.43
N LYS A 185 21.26 5.48 -14.03
CA LYS A 185 22.67 5.30 -13.71
C LYS A 185 23.12 6.48 -12.84
N THR A 186 23.72 6.18 -11.70
CA THR A 186 24.21 7.18 -10.75
C THR A 186 25.68 7.54 -11.00
N LEU A 187 26.13 8.65 -10.42
CA LEU A 187 27.52 9.10 -10.50
C LEU A 187 28.56 8.11 -9.92
N GLU A 188 28.12 7.09 -9.19
CA GLU A 188 28.98 6.02 -8.68
C GLU A 188 28.69 4.69 -9.37
N GLU A 189 28.24 4.72 -10.64
CA GLU A 189 28.05 3.54 -11.49
C GLU A 189 26.97 2.54 -11.02
N HIS A 190 26.19 2.88 -10.00
CA HIS A 190 25.05 2.05 -9.58
C HIS A 190 23.87 2.28 -10.50
N THR A 191 23.17 1.21 -10.85
CA THR A 191 22.03 1.23 -11.76
C THR A 191 20.79 0.62 -11.11
N ILE A 192 19.61 1.15 -11.44
CA ILE A 192 18.33 0.52 -11.11
C ILE A 192 17.36 0.69 -12.28
N SER A 193 16.63 -0.36 -12.62
CA SER A 193 15.65 -0.37 -13.70
C SER A 193 14.23 -0.53 -13.16
N LEU A 194 13.40 0.51 -13.35
CA LEU A 194 12.03 0.57 -12.86
C LEU A 194 11.06 0.89 -14.00
N THR A 195 9.89 0.28 -13.99
CA THR A 195 8.78 0.67 -14.88
C THR A 195 8.29 2.09 -14.59
N ASP A 196 7.66 2.72 -15.57
CA ASP A 196 7.13 4.10 -15.52
C ASP A 196 6.44 4.50 -14.21
N SER A 197 5.46 3.71 -13.75
CA SER A 197 4.63 4.04 -12.57
C SER A 197 5.24 3.63 -11.22
N HIS A 198 6.48 3.14 -11.19
CA HIS A 198 7.14 2.67 -9.97
C HIS A 198 7.54 3.84 -9.08
N PHE A 199 7.28 3.75 -7.77
CA PHE A 199 7.70 4.80 -6.84
C PHE A 199 9.16 4.64 -6.39
N ILE A 200 9.96 5.69 -6.58
CA ILE A 200 11.36 5.78 -6.13
C ILE A 200 11.54 6.92 -5.13
N LEU A 201 12.46 6.74 -4.18
CA LEU A 201 12.81 7.77 -3.22
C LEU A 201 13.83 8.71 -3.86
N ALA A 202 13.42 9.96 -4.03
CA ALA A 202 14.24 11.00 -4.65
C ALA A 202 14.23 12.27 -3.82
N MET A 203 15.27 13.07 -3.97
CA MET A 203 15.41 14.39 -3.35
C MET A 203 15.75 15.38 -4.46
N ALA A 204 15.06 16.52 -4.53
CA ALA A 204 15.46 17.58 -5.44
C ALA A 204 16.81 18.16 -4.97
N LYS A 205 17.66 18.62 -5.90
CA LYS A 205 19.02 19.11 -5.61
C LYS A 205 19.11 20.12 -4.46
N ASP A 206 18.11 20.99 -4.33
CA ASP A 206 18.06 22.09 -3.36
C ASP A 206 17.05 21.87 -2.22
N GLU A 207 16.56 20.65 -2.04
CA GLU A 207 15.63 20.31 -0.96
C GLU A 207 16.23 19.29 0.01
N ASP A 208 15.95 19.45 1.32
CA ASP A 208 16.36 18.47 2.35
C ASP A 208 15.33 17.38 2.60
N LYS A 209 14.29 17.29 1.76
CA LYS A 209 13.15 16.40 1.98
C LYS A 209 13.11 15.29 0.94
N ILE A 210 13.07 14.05 1.43
CA ILE A 210 12.80 12.88 0.60
C ILE A 210 11.36 12.95 0.09
N LYS A 211 11.21 12.85 -1.23
CA LYS A 211 9.94 12.66 -1.93
C LYS A 211 9.88 11.23 -2.47
N ILE A 212 8.65 10.75 -2.62
CA ILE A 212 8.36 9.49 -3.26
C ILE A 212 7.63 9.87 -4.56
N ILE A 213 8.32 9.70 -5.68
CA ILE A 213 7.86 10.13 -7.01
C ILE A 213 7.90 8.95 -7.99
N ARG A 214 7.22 9.06 -9.13
CA ARG A 214 7.27 8.02 -10.15
C ARG A 214 8.63 7.96 -10.82
N ALA A 215 9.00 6.80 -11.34
CA ALA A 215 10.21 6.63 -12.12
C ALA A 215 10.25 7.60 -13.33
N SER A 216 9.13 7.78 -14.03
CA SER A 216 9.07 8.73 -15.17
C SER A 216 9.13 10.20 -14.80
N GLU A 217 8.92 10.56 -13.54
CA GLU A 217 9.02 11.93 -13.04
C GLU A 217 10.45 12.28 -12.59
N VAL A 218 11.33 11.28 -12.51
CA VAL A 218 12.73 11.50 -12.15
C VAL A 218 13.48 12.20 -13.28
N THR A 219 14.26 13.21 -12.92
CA THR A 219 15.12 13.98 -13.82
C THR A 219 16.56 14.01 -13.29
N LEU A 220 17.51 14.49 -14.09
CA LEU A 220 18.92 14.64 -13.66
C LEU A 220 19.13 15.64 -12.50
N GLU A 221 18.15 16.51 -12.23
CA GLU A 221 18.17 17.42 -11.07
C GLU A 221 17.76 16.74 -9.76
N HIS A 222 17.35 15.47 -9.83
CA HIS A 222 17.07 14.67 -8.64
C HIS A 222 18.31 13.92 -8.16
N ARG A 223 18.32 13.61 -6.87
CA ARG A 223 19.27 12.73 -6.21
C ARG A 223 18.52 11.51 -5.67
N LEU A 224 19.05 10.32 -5.91
CA LEU A 224 18.49 9.07 -5.40
C LEU A 224 19.02 8.77 -4.02
N ILE A 225 18.28 8.01 -3.22
CA ILE A 225 18.70 7.59 -1.90
C ILE A 225 19.51 6.29 -2.02
N MET A 226 20.78 6.33 -1.62
CA MET A 226 21.70 5.20 -1.60
C MET A 226 22.35 5.10 -0.24
N ASN A 227 22.22 3.97 0.46
CA ASN A 227 22.87 3.74 1.75
C ASN A 227 22.84 4.98 2.67
N HIS A 228 21.66 5.40 3.12
CA HIS A 228 21.44 6.56 4.02
C HIS A 228 21.97 7.93 3.56
N ARG A 229 22.43 8.06 2.31
CA ARG A 229 22.85 9.32 1.69
C ARG A 229 22.18 9.51 0.33
N THR A 230 22.40 10.68 -0.26
CA THR A 230 21.85 11.06 -1.57
C THR A 230 22.94 11.06 -2.64
N ILE A 231 22.67 10.45 -3.79
CA ILE A 231 23.59 10.38 -4.92
C ILE A 231 22.98 11.01 -6.18
N GLY A 232 23.79 11.71 -6.97
CA GLY A 232 23.34 12.29 -8.24
C GLY A 232 23.11 11.25 -9.32
N ILE A 233 22.25 11.58 -10.27
CA ILE A 233 21.95 10.77 -11.45
C ILE A 233 22.84 11.26 -12.59
N GLU A 234 23.55 10.33 -13.23
CA GLU A 234 24.38 10.60 -14.41
C GLU A 234 23.57 10.43 -15.70
N GLN A 235 22.76 9.37 -15.78
CA GLN A 235 22.05 9.00 -16.99
C GLN A 235 20.69 8.39 -16.69
N ILE A 236 19.71 8.66 -17.56
CA ILE A 236 18.41 8.02 -17.56
C ILE A 236 18.18 7.42 -18.95
N VAL A 237 17.96 6.11 -19.03
CA VAL A 237 17.72 5.39 -20.29
C VAL A 237 16.35 4.74 -20.24
N TYR A 238 15.52 4.96 -21.26
CA TYR A 238 14.26 4.26 -21.43
C TYR A 238 14.43 3.14 -22.47
N SER A 239 14.26 1.89 -22.06
CA SER A 239 14.51 0.74 -22.93
C SER A 239 13.62 -0.44 -22.57
N GLU A 240 13.24 -1.23 -23.58
CA GLU A 240 12.57 -2.52 -23.38
C GLU A 240 13.56 -3.57 -22.84
N ARG A 241 13.11 -4.36 -21.87
CA ARG A 241 13.85 -5.49 -21.29
C ARG A 241 12.89 -6.65 -21.03
N ILE A 242 13.43 -7.86 -20.93
CA ILE A 242 12.64 -9.07 -20.67
C ILE A 242 12.67 -9.38 -19.18
N GLY A 243 11.50 -9.52 -18.56
CA GLY A 243 11.40 -10.01 -17.19
C GLY A 243 11.14 -8.91 -16.17
N PHE A 244 9.96 -8.95 -15.53
CA PHE A 244 9.59 -8.02 -14.46
C PHE A 244 9.08 -8.75 -13.21
N TYR A 245 9.25 -8.12 -12.04
CA TYR A 245 8.80 -8.66 -10.75
C TYR A 245 8.44 -7.54 -9.78
N SER A 246 7.49 -7.76 -8.87
CA SER A 246 7.05 -6.73 -7.90
C SER A 246 7.12 -7.20 -6.43
N PRO A 247 8.28 -7.62 -5.90
CA PRO A 247 8.40 -8.06 -4.51
C PRO A 247 7.88 -7.00 -3.53
N ILE A 248 7.00 -7.40 -2.61
CA ILE A 248 6.49 -6.55 -1.53
C ILE A 248 7.14 -6.95 -0.21
N THR A 249 7.64 -5.97 0.53
CA THR A 249 8.22 -6.14 1.86
C THR A 249 7.26 -5.76 2.99
N LEU A 250 7.56 -6.15 4.23
CA LEU A 250 6.73 -5.77 5.39
C LEU A 250 6.80 -4.27 5.69
N SER A 251 7.92 -3.58 5.43
CA SER A 251 8.00 -2.13 5.59
C SER A 251 7.36 -1.38 4.42
N GLY A 252 7.38 -1.94 3.21
CA GLY A 252 6.96 -1.25 1.99
C GLY A 252 8.09 -0.56 1.21
N TYR A 253 9.33 -0.79 1.62
CA TYR A 253 10.53 -0.30 0.96
C TYR A 253 11.46 -1.45 0.59
N LEU A 254 12.26 -1.27 -0.44
CA LEU A 254 13.29 -2.21 -0.85
C LEU A 254 14.55 -1.46 -1.26
N THR A 255 15.73 -2.03 -0.99
CA THR A 255 16.99 -1.53 -1.55
C THR A 255 17.43 -2.43 -2.69
N VAL A 256 17.54 -1.87 -3.88
CA VAL A 256 17.89 -2.58 -5.11
C VAL A 256 19.14 -1.93 -5.70
N ASN A 257 20.21 -2.70 -5.88
CA ASN A 257 21.50 -2.18 -6.32
C ASN A 257 21.98 -0.97 -5.49
N ASN A 258 21.86 -1.09 -4.16
CA ASN A 258 22.12 -0.04 -3.17
C ASN A 258 21.19 1.19 -3.23
N LEU A 259 20.21 1.23 -4.14
CA LEU A 259 19.26 2.33 -4.30
C LEU A 259 17.92 2.01 -3.63
N SER A 260 17.39 2.97 -2.86
CA SER A 260 16.16 2.79 -2.10
C SER A 260 14.93 3.13 -2.94
N THR A 261 13.97 2.22 -2.95
CA THR A 261 12.69 2.34 -3.65
C THR A 261 11.53 2.02 -2.74
N SER A 262 10.34 2.49 -3.13
CA SER A 262 9.09 1.95 -2.60
C SER A 262 8.78 0.65 -3.33
N VAL A 263 8.13 -0.31 -2.67
CA VAL A 263 7.63 -1.54 -3.33
C VAL A 263 6.29 -1.34 -4.04
N TYR A 264 5.77 -0.11 -4.01
CA TYR A 264 4.49 0.26 -4.55
C TYR A 264 4.58 1.04 -5.86
N VAL A 265 3.42 1.13 -6.48
CA VAL A 265 3.16 1.69 -7.80
C VAL A 265 2.12 2.80 -7.65
N GLU A 266 2.11 3.80 -8.53
CA GLU A 266 0.96 4.69 -8.63
C GLU A 266 -0.24 3.91 -9.18
N PHE A 267 -1.05 3.35 -8.27
CA PHE A 267 -2.26 2.61 -8.62
C PHE A 267 -3.47 3.52 -8.46
N LEU A 268 -4.16 3.84 -9.56
CA LEU A 268 -5.39 4.64 -9.56
C LEU A 268 -5.26 5.99 -8.82
N HIS A 269 -4.11 6.67 -9.01
CA HIS A 269 -3.76 7.94 -8.34
C HIS A 269 -3.76 7.88 -6.81
N ALA A 270 -3.62 6.68 -6.24
CA ALA A 270 -3.48 6.52 -4.81
C ALA A 270 -2.13 7.08 -4.34
N PRO A 271 -2.12 7.97 -3.32
CA PRO A 271 -0.86 8.39 -2.73
C PRO A 271 -0.17 7.21 -2.05
N HIS A 272 1.16 7.20 -2.06
CA HIS A 272 1.98 6.15 -1.46
C HIS A 272 1.53 5.72 -0.04
N GLY A 273 1.20 6.69 0.83
CA GLY A 273 0.71 6.41 2.18
C GLY A 273 -0.59 5.60 2.24
N PHE A 274 -1.46 5.71 1.24
CA PHE A 274 -2.70 4.93 1.13
C PHE A 274 -2.41 3.47 0.77
N LEU A 275 -1.39 3.21 -0.05
CA LEU A 275 -0.99 1.85 -0.43
C LEU A 275 -0.46 1.06 0.78
N HIS A 276 0.24 1.73 1.72
CA HIS A 276 0.57 1.11 3.00
C HIS A 276 -0.67 0.75 3.83
N GLN A 277 -1.74 1.55 3.77
CA GLN A 277 -2.97 1.28 4.51
C GLN A 277 -3.70 0.07 3.94
N ILE A 278 -3.86 -0.01 2.61
CA ILE A 278 -4.50 -1.15 1.93
C ILE A 278 -3.72 -2.44 2.17
N THR A 279 -2.39 -2.38 2.15
CA THR A 279 -1.56 -3.57 2.39
C THR A 279 -1.39 -3.92 3.87
N GLY A 280 -1.81 -3.05 4.79
CA GLY A 280 -1.72 -3.24 6.24
C GLY A 280 -2.35 -4.55 6.73
N PRO A 281 -3.62 -4.85 6.38
CA PRO A 281 -4.27 -6.11 6.74
C PRO A 281 -3.50 -7.35 6.26
N PHE A 282 -2.96 -7.32 5.03
CA PHE A 282 -2.17 -8.44 4.50
C PHE A 282 -0.89 -8.66 5.30
N ARG A 283 -0.21 -7.59 5.71
CA ARG A 283 0.97 -7.68 6.61
C ARG A 283 0.61 -8.26 7.98
N ILE A 284 -0.53 -7.86 8.54
CA ILE A 284 -1.02 -8.39 9.83
C ILE A 284 -1.31 -9.89 9.69
N TYR A 285 -2.06 -10.28 8.66
CA TYR A 285 -2.34 -11.68 8.37
C TYR A 285 -1.07 -12.48 8.19
N TYR A 286 -0.11 -11.97 7.41
CA TYR A 286 1.19 -12.61 7.20
C TYR A 286 1.93 -12.89 8.52
N ARG A 287 2.02 -11.87 9.40
CA ARG A 287 2.68 -11.98 10.71
C ARG A 287 1.98 -12.98 11.62
N ILE A 288 0.64 -12.95 11.68
CA ILE A 288 -0.15 -13.89 12.49
C ILE A 288 0.02 -15.31 11.97
N ALA A 289 -0.06 -15.50 10.66
CA ALA A 289 0.08 -16.80 10.04
C ALA A 289 1.46 -17.43 10.31
N ARG A 290 2.55 -16.68 10.15
CA ARG A 290 3.89 -17.17 10.48
C ARG A 290 4.10 -17.41 11.97
N TRP A 291 3.48 -16.59 12.83
CA TRP A 291 3.51 -16.83 14.26
C TRP A 291 2.79 -18.14 14.66
N LEU A 292 1.67 -18.47 14.01
CA LEU A 292 0.89 -19.68 14.27
C LEU A 292 1.48 -20.95 13.65
N PHE A 293 1.94 -20.85 12.40
CA PHE A 293 2.33 -22.01 11.57
C PHE A 293 3.85 -22.13 11.35
N GLY A 294 4.64 -21.23 11.96
CA GLY A 294 6.10 -21.20 11.89
C GLY A 294 6.66 -20.27 10.82
N ASN A 295 7.94 -19.89 10.99
CA ASN A 295 8.61 -18.91 10.13
C ASN A 295 8.76 -19.36 8.66
N ASN A 296 8.64 -20.66 8.36
CA ASN A 296 8.71 -21.15 6.98
C ASN A 296 7.35 -21.13 6.26
N TYR A 297 6.27 -20.74 6.94
CA TYR A 297 4.94 -20.67 6.35
C TYR A 297 4.82 -19.46 5.42
N ALA A 298 4.49 -19.71 4.15
CA ALA A 298 4.26 -18.68 3.14
C ALA A 298 2.74 -18.58 2.84
N PRO A 299 1.98 -17.75 3.57
CA PRO A 299 0.51 -17.73 3.52
C PRO A 299 -0.05 -17.27 2.17
N PHE A 300 0.78 -16.64 1.35
CA PHE A 300 0.41 -16.16 0.03
C PHE A 300 0.86 -17.10 -1.09
N GLY A 301 1.72 -18.09 -0.80
CA GLY A 301 2.29 -18.94 -1.84
C GLY A 301 3.22 -18.18 -2.79
N ILE A 302 3.60 -18.85 -3.88
CA ILE A 302 4.52 -18.32 -4.92
C ILE A 302 3.89 -18.45 -6.32
N THR A 303 2.72 -19.08 -6.43
CA THR A 303 2.11 -19.37 -7.73
C THR A 303 1.48 -18.11 -8.30
N VAL A 304 2.21 -17.49 -9.23
CA VAL A 304 1.71 -16.43 -10.09
C VAL A 304 1.12 -17.09 -11.33
N LYS A 305 -0.20 -17.01 -11.50
CA LYS A 305 -0.89 -17.51 -12.70
C LYS A 305 -1.14 -16.32 -13.61
N ASP A 306 -0.80 -16.42 -14.89
CA ASP A 306 -1.00 -15.34 -15.86
C ASP A 306 -0.34 -14.02 -15.38
N GLU A 307 0.88 -14.13 -14.83
CA GLU A 307 1.71 -13.01 -14.35
C GLU A 307 1.18 -12.23 -13.13
N ILE A 308 -0.06 -12.51 -12.70
CA ILE A 308 -0.72 -11.83 -11.59
C ILE A 308 -1.02 -12.83 -10.46
N HIS A 309 -0.64 -12.46 -9.24
CA HIS A 309 -0.99 -13.25 -8.07
C HIS A 309 -2.49 -13.08 -7.72
N PRO A 310 -3.19 -14.13 -7.24
CA PRO A 310 -4.62 -14.03 -6.90
C PRO A 310 -5.00 -12.88 -5.97
N ILE A 311 -4.08 -12.47 -5.08
CA ILE A 311 -4.27 -11.30 -4.20
C ILE A 311 -4.30 -10.00 -4.97
N SER A 312 -3.42 -9.81 -5.95
CA SER A 312 -3.45 -8.64 -6.84
C SER A 312 -4.76 -8.61 -7.61
N SER A 313 -5.16 -9.75 -8.21
CA SER A 313 -6.43 -9.86 -8.92
C SER A 313 -7.61 -9.51 -8.03
N PHE A 314 -7.61 -9.98 -6.77
CA PHE A 314 -8.63 -9.64 -5.78
C PHE A 314 -8.66 -8.13 -5.46
N ILE A 315 -7.50 -7.51 -5.21
CA ILE A 315 -7.41 -6.08 -4.89
C ILE A 315 -7.93 -5.24 -6.05
N VAL A 316 -7.51 -5.57 -7.28
CA VAL A 316 -7.94 -4.87 -8.50
C VAL A 316 -9.44 -5.02 -8.70
N ALA A 317 -9.98 -6.25 -8.62
CA ALA A 317 -11.41 -6.52 -8.79
C ALA A 317 -12.30 -5.87 -7.72
N ASN A 318 -11.75 -5.62 -6.52
CA ASN A 318 -12.48 -5.06 -5.39
C ASN A 318 -12.02 -3.66 -5.01
N TYR A 319 -11.34 -2.94 -5.91
CA TYR A 319 -10.73 -1.64 -5.58
C TYR A 319 -11.74 -0.62 -5.06
N GLU A 320 -12.86 -0.39 -5.75
CA GLU A 320 -13.84 0.63 -5.33
C GLU A 320 -14.46 0.32 -3.95
N PRO A 321 -14.93 -0.92 -3.66
CA PRO A 321 -15.33 -1.31 -2.32
C PRO A 321 -14.24 -1.12 -1.26
N ILE A 322 -13.00 -1.55 -1.55
CA ILE A 322 -11.86 -1.40 -0.64
C ILE A 322 -11.59 0.08 -0.39
N ARG A 323 -11.50 0.88 -1.44
CA ARG A 323 -11.30 2.32 -1.39
C ARG A 323 -12.35 2.96 -0.52
N LEU A 324 -13.64 2.68 -0.75
CA LEU A 324 -14.74 3.21 0.06
C LEU A 324 -14.61 2.83 1.53
N VAL A 325 -14.28 1.58 1.85
CA VAL A 325 -14.07 1.14 3.24
C VAL A 325 -12.92 1.89 3.89
N PHE A 326 -11.79 2.03 3.20
CA PHE A 326 -10.60 2.69 3.74
C PHE A 326 -10.73 4.22 3.82
N THR A 327 -11.36 4.86 2.83
CA THR A 327 -11.65 6.31 2.86
C THR A 327 -12.73 6.66 3.88
N SER A 328 -13.63 5.72 4.19
CA SER A 328 -14.62 5.86 5.27
C SER A 328 -14.06 5.51 6.65
N PHE A 329 -12.91 4.84 6.74
CA PHE A 329 -12.29 4.45 8.02
C PHE A 329 -12.01 5.64 8.96
N PRO A 330 -11.58 6.83 8.50
CA PRO A 330 -11.52 8.04 9.33
C PRO A 330 -12.86 8.45 9.95
N LEU A 331 -13.98 8.16 9.29
CA LEU A 331 -15.34 8.38 9.82
C LEU A 331 -15.76 7.27 10.80
N ILE A 332 -15.25 6.05 10.61
CA ILE A 332 -15.48 4.92 11.51
C ILE A 332 -14.68 5.07 12.81
N LYS A 333 -13.47 5.63 12.78
CA LYS A 333 -12.65 5.86 13.99
C LYS A 333 -13.38 6.60 15.13
N PRO A 334 -14.03 7.76 14.91
CA PRO A 334 -14.79 8.43 15.95
C PRO A 334 -15.99 7.61 16.40
N ILE A 335 -16.66 6.88 15.50
CA ILE A 335 -17.80 6.01 15.87
C ILE A 335 -17.34 4.88 16.78
N MET A 336 -16.27 4.16 16.41
CA MET A 336 -15.69 3.08 17.23
C MET A 336 -15.19 3.62 18.58
N PHE A 337 -14.63 4.83 18.60
CA PHE A 337 -14.23 5.51 19.84
C PHE A 337 -15.46 5.85 20.71
N ILE A 338 -16.51 6.43 20.13
CA ILE A 338 -17.76 6.75 20.84
C ILE A 338 -18.41 5.49 21.42
N VAL A 339 -18.52 4.41 20.63
CA VAL A 339 -19.07 3.13 21.10
C VAL A 339 -18.24 2.54 22.23
N SER A 340 -16.90 2.54 22.10
CA SER A 340 -16.00 2.06 23.15
C SER A 340 -16.09 2.91 24.43
N PHE A 341 -16.23 4.23 24.26
CA PHE A 341 -16.37 5.19 25.37
C PHE A 341 -17.71 5.02 26.10
N ILE A 342 -18.82 4.87 25.38
CA ILE A 342 -20.15 4.57 25.95
C ILE A 342 -20.11 3.23 26.70
N TYR A 343 -19.48 2.21 26.12
CA TYR A 343 -19.32 0.91 26.76
C TYR A 343 -18.50 1.03 28.06
N ALA A 344 -17.42 1.81 28.06
CA ALA A 344 -16.63 2.08 29.25
C ALA A 344 -17.44 2.81 30.34
N ILE A 345 -18.23 3.85 29.99
CA ILE A 345 -19.12 4.55 30.92
C ILE A 345 -20.14 3.58 31.52
N LYS A 346 -20.82 2.79 30.68
CA LYS A 346 -21.80 1.79 31.14
C LYS A 346 -21.16 0.81 32.13
N HIS A 347 -19.94 0.34 31.84
CA HIS A 347 -19.23 -0.57 32.72
C HIS A 347 -18.85 0.09 34.06
N ILE A 348 -18.42 1.35 34.05
CA ILE A 348 -18.11 2.13 35.27
C ILE A 348 -19.38 2.33 36.13
N LEU A 349 -20.51 2.67 35.51
CA LEU A 349 -21.78 2.89 36.21
C LEU A 349 -22.33 1.59 36.81
N LEU A 350 -22.24 0.47 36.08
CA LEU A 350 -22.65 -0.85 36.60
C LEU A 350 -21.73 -1.35 37.71
N TYR A 351 -20.43 -1.00 37.66
CA TYR A 351 -19.47 -1.36 38.71
C TYR A 351 -19.76 -0.63 40.03
N LYS A 352 -20.12 0.66 39.99
CA LYS A 352 -20.54 1.42 41.18
C LYS A 352 -21.81 0.89 41.85
N LYS A 353 -22.74 0.33 41.08
CA LYS A 353 -24.00 -0.21 41.62
C LYS A 353 -23.81 -1.49 42.45
N LYS A 354 -22.68 -2.18 42.31
CA LYS A 354 -22.32 -3.36 43.11
C LYS A 354 -21.57 -3.04 44.41
N THR A 355 -21.19 -1.78 44.65
CA THR A 355 -20.39 -1.38 45.82
C THR A 355 -21.21 -0.72 46.93
N VAL A 356 -22.54 -0.65 46.80
CA VAL A 356 -23.46 0.01 47.77
C VAL A 356 -24.41 -1.00 48.43
N ILE A 357 -24.04 -2.28 48.48
CA ILE A 357 -24.72 -3.29 49.29
C ILE A 357 -23.68 -3.85 50.27
N ILE A 358 -23.34 -3.05 51.28
CA ILE A 358 -22.76 -3.47 52.56
C ILE A 358 -23.44 -2.63 53.63
#